data_AF-A0A923CVZ9-F1
#
_entry.id   AF-A0A923CVZ9-F1
#
_cell.length_a   1.000
_cell.length_b   1.000
_cell.length_c   1.000
_cell.angle_alpha   90.00
_cell.angle_beta   90.00
_cell.angle_gamma   90.00
#
_symmetry.space_group_name_H-M   'P 1'
#
loop_
_entity.id
_entity.type
_entity.pdbx_description
1 polymer ?
#
loop_
_entity_poly.entity_id
_entity_poly.type
_entity_poly.pdbx_seq_one_letter_code
_entity_poly.pdbx_strand_id
1 'polypeptide(L)'
;MTGVPRDIRSAIWAVRGGLLVSALGIAGFLVSYGSVTGPGVAAGDVNPAPLGAWLSILAWCAGVAVALVARRYIRTAGKRVRIAQDTGGEG
;
A
#
# COMPACT_ATOMS: atom_id res chain seq x y z
N MET A 1 16.19 6.32 -22.05
CA MET A 1 15.00 6.02 -21.22
C MET A 1 14.48 7.30 -20.56
N THR A 2 13.89 8.23 -21.30
CA THR A 2 13.48 9.57 -20.78
C THR A 2 12.01 9.91 -21.07
N GLY A 3 11.15 8.90 -21.23
CA GLY A 3 9.77 9.07 -21.69
C GLY A 3 8.66 8.95 -20.63
N VAL A 4 8.97 8.93 -19.33
CA VAL A 4 7.91 8.83 -18.29
C VAL A 4 7.63 10.22 -17.69
N PRO A 5 6.43 10.78 -17.92
CA PRO A 5 5.97 12.03 -17.32
C PRO A 5 6.20 12.06 -15.81
N ARG A 6 6.60 13.21 -15.26
CA ARG A 6 6.89 13.37 -13.82
C ARG A 6 5.75 12.88 -12.93
N ASP A 7 4.50 13.09 -13.36
CA ASP A 7 3.29 12.69 -12.62
C ASP A 7 3.10 11.17 -12.55
N ILE A 8 3.55 10.42 -13.55
CA ILE A 8 3.53 8.96 -13.54
C ILE A 8 4.65 8.45 -12.63
N ARG A 9 5.80 9.14 -12.62
CA ARG A 9 6.94 8.79 -11.78
C ARG A 9 6.63 8.97 -10.29
N SER A 10 5.97 10.06 -9.90
CA SER A 10 5.52 10.29 -8.52
C SER A 10 4.49 9.24 -8.09
N ALA A 11 3.57 8.86 -8.98
CA ALA A 11 2.61 7.79 -8.71
C ALA A 11 3.27 6.41 -8.51
N ILE A 12 4.34 6.08 -9.26
CA ILE A 12 5.11 4.85 -9.04
C ILE A 12 5.79 4.86 -7.66
N TRP A 13 6.35 5.99 -7.24
CA TRP A 13 6.92 6.15 -5.91
C TRP A 13 5.85 6.04 -4.82
N ALA A 14 4.65 6.58 -5.04
CA ALA A 14 3.52 6.43 -4.12
C ALA A 14 3.06 4.97 -4.00
N VAL A 15 3.05 4.18 -5.09
CA VAL A 15 2.78 2.74 -5.03
C VAL A 15 3.84 2.02 -4.19
N ARG A 16 5.13 2.30 -4.42
CA ARG A 16 6.22 1.70 -3.65
C ARG A 16 6.15 2.09 -2.16
N GLY A 17 5.90 3.36 -1.88
CA GLY A 17 5.70 3.85 -0.51
C GLY A 17 4.53 3.17 0.18
N GLY A 18 3.38 3.08 -0.49
CA GLY A 18 2.21 2.37 0.03
C GLY A 18 2.48 0.89 0.32
N LEU A 19 3.21 0.19 -0.56
CA LEU A 19 3.61 -1.21 -0.34
C LEU A 19 4.60 -1.36 0.82
N LEU A 20 5.56 -0.44 0.98
CA LEU A 20 6.50 -0.47 2.11
C LEU A 20 5.78 -0.22 3.45
N VAL A 21 4.88 0.76 3.50
CA VAL A 21 4.05 1.04 4.67
C VAL A 21 3.17 -0.17 4.99
N SER A 22 2.60 -0.80 3.96
CA SER A 22 1.84 -2.04 4.10
C SER A 22 2.68 -3.17 4.70
N ALA A 23 3.90 -3.38 4.20
CA ALA A 23 4.81 -4.42 4.70
C ALA A 23 5.23 -4.16 6.15
N LEU A 24 5.50 -2.90 6.51
CA LEU A 24 5.80 -2.50 7.89
C LEU A 24 4.60 -2.71 8.82
N GLY A 25 3.39 -2.41 8.37
CA GLY A 25 2.15 -2.73 9.10
C GLY A 25 2.00 -4.23 9.34
N ILE A 26 2.21 -5.07 8.34
CA ILE A 26 2.16 -6.53 8.50
C ILE A 26 3.25 -7.02 9.47
N ALA A 27 4.48 -6.52 9.34
CA ALA A 27 5.59 -6.90 10.22
C ALA A 27 5.32 -6.49 11.68
N GLY A 28 4.86 -5.26 11.90
CA GLY A 28 4.47 -4.77 13.22
C GLY A 28 3.33 -5.57 13.83
N PHE A 29 2.36 -5.99 13.00
CA PHE A 29 1.27 -6.86 13.45
C PHE A 29 1.79 -8.23 13.88
N LEU A 30 2.67 -8.86 13.10
CA LEU A 30 3.26 -10.17 13.44
C LEU A 30 4.09 -10.12 14.73
N VAL A 31 4.90 -9.06 14.91
CA VAL A 31 5.64 -8.84 16.16
C VAL A 31 4.68 -8.66 17.33
N SER A 32 3.64 -7.84 17.14
CA SER A 32 2.63 -7.61 18.17
C SER A 32 1.72 -8.82 18.41
N TYR A 33 1.62 -9.76 17.48
CA TYR A 33 0.86 -11.00 17.63
C TYR A 33 1.66 -12.03 18.44
N GLY A 34 2.98 -12.10 18.23
CA GLY A 34 3.89 -12.95 19.00
C GLY A 34 3.89 -12.65 20.50
N SER A 35 3.55 -11.43 20.92
CA SER A 35 3.37 -11.09 22.34
C SER A 35 2.06 -11.58 22.95
N VAL A 36 1.06 -11.92 22.13
CA VAL A 36 -0.27 -12.39 22.58
C VAL A 36 -0.40 -13.91 22.49
N THR A 37 0.37 -14.58 21.62
CA THR A 37 0.34 -16.05 21.48
C THR A 37 1.33 -16.78 22.40
N GLY A 38 1.95 -16.09 23.35
CA GLY A 38 2.83 -16.72 24.34
C GLY A 38 2.08 -17.76 25.19
N PRO A 39 2.73 -18.87 25.61
CA PRO A 39 2.09 -19.94 26.37
C PRO A 39 1.36 -19.49 27.65
N GLY A 40 1.76 -18.34 28.23
CA GLY A 40 1.14 -17.76 29.42
C GLY A 40 -0.15 -16.95 29.19
N VAL A 41 -0.52 -16.69 27.92
CA VAL A 41 -1.63 -15.78 27.56
C VAL A 41 -2.89 -16.54 27.16
N ALA A 42 -2.77 -17.80 26.75
CA ALA A 42 -3.88 -18.67 26.37
C ALA A 42 -4.81 -19.07 27.53
N ALA A 43 -4.48 -18.71 28.77
CA ALA A 43 -5.25 -19.03 29.97
C ALA A 43 -6.22 -17.91 30.42
N GLY A 44 -6.25 -16.75 29.74
CA GLY A 44 -7.13 -15.62 30.07
C GLY A 44 -8.18 -15.37 29.00
N ASP A 45 -9.46 -15.56 29.33
CA ASP A 45 -10.58 -15.58 28.39
C ASP A 45 -10.85 -14.28 27.60
N VAL A 46 -10.23 -13.14 27.92
CA VAL A 46 -10.33 -11.93 27.11
C VAL A 46 -9.06 -11.11 27.27
N ASN A 47 -8.10 -11.30 26.37
CA ASN A 47 -6.94 -10.41 26.32
C ASN A 47 -7.16 -9.34 25.23
N PRO A 48 -7.37 -8.06 25.58
CA PRO A 48 -7.57 -7.02 24.58
C PRO A 48 -6.35 -6.95 23.66
N ALA A 49 -6.59 -6.97 22.35
CA ALA A 49 -5.51 -6.91 21.38
C ALA A 49 -4.62 -5.69 21.65
N PRO A 50 -3.28 -5.87 21.71
CA PRO A 50 -2.36 -4.78 22.01
C PRO A 50 -2.53 -3.63 21.02
N LEU A 51 -2.43 -2.39 21.52
CA LEU A 51 -2.54 -1.18 20.69
C LEU A 51 -1.60 -1.20 19.48
N GLY A 52 -0.43 -1.85 19.61
CA GLY A 52 0.52 -2.06 18.52
C GLY A 52 -0.08 -2.83 17.34
N ALA A 53 -0.91 -3.85 17.59
CA ALA A 53 -1.59 -4.60 16.54
C ALA A 53 -2.61 -3.73 15.79
N TRP A 54 -3.37 -2.88 16.51
CA TRP A 54 -4.32 -1.95 15.89
C TRP A 54 -3.64 -0.92 14.98
N LEU A 55 -2.57 -0.27 15.48
CA LEU A 55 -1.80 0.68 14.68
C LEU A 55 -1.17 0.01 13.45
N SER A 56 -0.71 -1.22 13.61
CA SER A 56 -0.14 -2.03 12.53
C SER A 56 -1.17 -2.35 11.43
N ILE A 57 -2.40 -2.70 11.81
CA ILE A 57 -3.51 -2.91 10.87
C ILE A 57 -3.86 -1.61 10.15
N LEU A 58 -3.93 -0.49 10.86
CA LEU A 58 -4.21 0.81 10.23
C LEU A 58 -3.12 1.22 9.23
N ALA A 59 -1.84 1.03 9.59
CA ALA A 59 -0.72 1.24 8.69
C ALA A 59 -0.80 0.33 7.47
N TRP A 60 -1.17 -0.94 7.67
CA TRP A 60 -1.38 -1.89 6.59
C TRP A 60 -2.48 -1.42 5.61
N CYS A 61 -3.67 -1.11 6.14
CA CYS A 61 -4.80 -0.64 5.35
C CYS A 61 -4.50 0.68 4.62
N ALA A 62 -3.85 1.63 5.28
CA ALA A 62 -3.45 2.90 4.68
C ALA A 62 -2.45 2.68 3.53
N GLY A 63 -1.44 1.82 3.73
CA GLY A 63 -0.48 1.47 2.69
C GLY A 63 -1.13 0.85 1.45
N VAL A 64 -2.07 -0.09 1.65
CA VAL A 64 -2.85 -0.71 0.56
C VAL A 64 -3.71 0.34 -0.15
N ALA A 65 -4.40 1.21 0.59
CA ALA A 65 -5.25 2.25 0.01
C ALA A 65 -4.44 3.20 -0.88
N VAL A 66 -3.28 3.67 -0.41
CA VAL A 66 -2.37 4.52 -1.18
C VAL A 66 -1.89 3.81 -2.44
N ALA A 67 -1.49 2.54 -2.33
CA ALA A 67 -1.03 1.76 -3.48
C ALA A 67 -2.14 1.56 -4.53
N LEU A 68 -3.38 1.29 -4.10
CA LEU A 68 -4.52 1.12 -5.00
C LEU A 68 -4.91 2.43 -5.70
N VAL A 69 -4.93 3.55 -4.98
CA VAL A 69 -5.24 4.87 -5.54
C VAL A 69 -4.17 5.28 -6.56
N ALA A 70 -2.89 5.15 -6.23
CA ALA A 70 -1.80 5.46 -7.14
C ALA A 70 -1.82 4.55 -8.39
N ARG A 71 -2.13 3.26 -8.22
CA ARG A 71 -2.27 2.32 -9.35
C ARG A 71 -3.47 2.66 -10.24
N ARG A 72 -4.59 3.10 -9.66
CA ARG A 72 -5.74 3.61 -10.43
C ARG A 72 -5.34 4.85 -11.22
N TYR A 73 -4.65 5.81 -10.60
CA TYR A 73 -4.16 7.02 -11.27
C TYR A 73 -3.29 6.71 -12.49
N ILE A 74 -2.30 5.81 -12.35
CA ILE A 74 -1.42 5.39 -13.46
C ILE A 74 -2.23 4.79 -14.61
N ARG A 75 -3.22 3.93 -14.32
CA ARG A 75 -4.08 3.33 -15.36
C ARG A 75 -4.89 4.39 -16.10
N THR A 76 -5.48 5.34 -15.38
CA THR A 76 -6.29 6.40 -16.00
C THR A 76 -5.43 7.34 -16.83
N ALA A 77 -4.26 7.73 -16.34
CA ALA A 77 -3.30 8.55 -17.07
C ALA A 77 -2.75 7.83 -18.31
N GLY A 78 -2.39 6.55 -18.19
CA GLY A 78 -1.91 5.74 -19.32
C GLY A 78 -2.95 5.58 -20.43
N LYS A 79 -4.25 5.45 -20.09
CA LYS A 79 -5.33 5.43 -21.09
C LYS A 79 -5.42 6.75 -21.87
N ARG A 80 -5.31 7.89 -21.20
CA ARG A 80 -5.36 9.22 -21.84
C ARG A 80 -4.19 9.45 -22.79
N VAL A 81 -2.98 9.03 -22.40
CA VAL A 81 -1.77 9.13 -23.24
C VAL A 81 -1.90 8.26 -24.49
N ARG A 82 -2.42 7.03 -24.37
CA ARG A 82 -2.61 6.13 -25.51
C ARG A 82 -3.58 6.69 -26.55
N ILE A 83 -4.72 7.22 -26.10
CA ILE A 83 -5.71 7.85 -27.00
C ILE A 83 -5.08 9.01 -27.77
N ALA A 84 -4.30 9.87 -27.10
CA ALA A 84 -3.63 11.00 -27.75
C ALA A 84 -2.62 10.57 -28.83
N GLN A 85 -1.90 9.46 -28.64
CA GLN A 85 -0.98 8.93 -29.65
C GLN A 85 -1.70 8.33 -30.86
N ASP A 86 -2.83 7.64 -30.64
CA ASP A 86 -3.61 7.04 -31.73
C ASP A 86 -4.27 8.10 -32.63
N THR A 87 -4.66 9.26 -32.10
CA THR A 87 -5.20 10.40 -32.88
C THR A 87 -4.14 11.32 -33.50
N GLY A 88 -2.89 11.26 -33.05
CA GLY A 88 -1.82 12.16 -33.51
C GLY A 88 -0.93 11.59 -34.63
N GLY A 89 -1.17 10.34 -35.05
CA GLY A 89 -0.33 9.62 -36.02
C GLY A 89 -0.85 9.59 -37.46
N GLU A 90 -1.94 10.30 -37.78
CA GLU A 90 -2.56 10.32 -39.12
C GLU A 90 -2.19 11.55 -39.98
N GLY A 91 -1.09 12.24 -39.67
CA GLY A 91 -0.64 13.45 -40.38
C GLY A 91 0.62 13.26 -41.21
#